data_AF-H5V0J3-F1
#
_entry.id   AF-H5V0J3-F1
#
_cell.length_a   1.000
_cell.length_b   1.000
_cell.length_c   1.000
_cell.angle_alpha   90.00
_cell.angle_beta   90.00
_cell.angle_gamma   90.00
#
_symmetry.space_group_name_H-M   'P 1'
#
loop_
_entity.id
_entity.type
_entity.pdbx_description
1 polymer ?
#
loop_
_entity_poly.entity_id
_entity_poly.type
_entity_poly.pdbx_seq_one_letter_code
_entity_poly.pdbx_strand_id
1 'polypeptide(L)'
;MTLSGDTAPGYPEALATSNSDVGIQIKDGNGNVLPVNTGELPMPVDLTQGMTNQAGSVDILSSPINLTGKTPQAGNFTASAAITVKFR
;
A
#
# COMPACT_ATOMS: atom_id res chain seq x y z
N MET A 1 6.52 -7.29 5.35
CA MET A 1 5.79 -7.13 4.08
C MET A 1 6.18 -5.81 3.46
N THR A 2 6.40 -5.73 2.16
CA THR A 2 6.59 -4.48 1.42
C THR A 2 5.58 -4.38 0.29
N LEU A 3 5.16 -3.16 -0.02
CA LEU A 3 4.33 -2.85 -1.18
C LEU A 3 5.19 -2.12 -2.21
N SER A 4 5.18 -2.58 -3.45
CA SER A 4 5.95 -1.97 -4.53
C SER A 4 5.09 -1.71 -5.76
N GLY A 5 5.32 -0.60 -6.42
CA GLY A 5 4.57 -0.18 -7.61
C GLY A 5 5.02 1.19 -8.10
N ASP A 6 4.37 1.66 -9.17
CA ASP A 6 4.64 2.98 -9.73
C ASP A 6 4.13 4.07 -8.78
N THR A 7 5.02 4.97 -8.38
CA THR A 7 4.65 6.10 -7.52
C THR A 7 4.06 7.24 -8.33
N ALA A 8 3.07 7.91 -7.76
CA ALA A 8 2.56 9.16 -8.29
C ALA A 8 3.70 10.22 -8.35
N PRO A 9 3.81 11.04 -9.41
CA PRO A 9 4.86 12.04 -9.54
C PRO A 9 4.86 13.02 -8.36
N GLY A 10 5.98 13.09 -7.61
CA GLY A 10 6.11 13.96 -6.45
C GLY A 10 5.49 13.44 -5.14
N TYR A 11 4.87 12.25 -5.17
CA TYR A 11 4.19 11.63 -4.03
C TYR A 11 4.67 10.17 -3.86
N PRO A 12 5.88 9.95 -3.30
CA PRO A 12 6.42 8.60 -3.09
C PRO A 12 5.54 7.72 -2.16
N GLU A 13 4.63 8.32 -1.41
CA GLU A 13 3.68 7.66 -0.53
C GLU A 13 2.35 7.24 -1.21
N ALA A 14 2.20 7.49 -2.51
CA ALA A 14 0.99 7.14 -3.25
C ALA A 14 1.30 6.41 -4.55
N LEU A 15 0.49 5.40 -4.88
CA LEU A 15 0.53 4.75 -6.18
C LEU A 15 -0.04 5.67 -7.25
N ALA A 16 0.62 5.70 -8.40
CA ALA A 16 0.10 6.33 -9.60
C ALA A 16 -1.18 5.60 -10.06
N THR A 17 -2.15 6.38 -10.54
CA THR A 17 -3.32 5.84 -11.24
C THR A 17 -3.30 6.27 -12.70
N SER A 18 -4.26 5.79 -13.48
CA SER A 18 -4.51 6.30 -14.84
C SER A 18 -5.01 7.77 -14.87
N ASN A 19 -5.29 8.39 -13.73
CA ASN A 19 -5.68 9.78 -13.58
C ASN A 19 -4.61 10.56 -12.82
N SER A 20 -4.01 11.57 -13.44
CA SER A 20 -2.90 12.34 -12.86
C SER A 20 -3.27 13.16 -11.62
N ASP A 21 -4.55 13.40 -11.37
CA ASP A 21 -5.03 14.14 -10.20
C ASP A 21 -5.31 13.21 -9.00
N VAL A 22 -5.28 11.88 -9.20
CA VAL A 22 -5.63 10.89 -8.18
C VAL A 22 -4.50 9.88 -7.97
N GLY A 23 -4.07 9.75 -6.73
CA GLY A 23 -3.18 8.68 -6.28
C GLY A 23 -3.91 7.75 -5.32
N ILE A 24 -3.39 6.54 -5.11
CA ILE A 24 -3.86 5.66 -4.04
C ILE A 24 -2.84 5.68 -2.90
N GLN A 25 -3.23 6.19 -1.74
CA GLN A 25 -2.42 6.13 -0.53
C GLN A 25 -2.74 4.84 0.22
N ILE A 26 -1.69 4.20 0.75
CA ILE A 26 -1.80 3.02 1.59
C ILE A 26 -1.28 3.35 2.98
N LYS A 27 -1.97 2.88 4.01
CA LYS A 27 -1.64 3.04 5.42
C LYS A 27 -1.62 1.68 6.11
N ASP A 28 -0.90 1.59 7.22
CA ASP A 28 -1.01 0.47 8.14
C ASP A 28 -2.36 0.48 8.89
N GLY A 29 -2.66 -0.59 9.64
CA GLY A 29 -3.87 -0.68 10.47
C GLY A 29 -4.00 0.39 11.56
N ASN A 30 -2.91 1.10 11.89
CA ASN A 30 -2.92 2.22 12.84
C ASN A 30 -3.14 3.58 12.15
N GLY A 31 -3.25 3.59 10.81
CA GLY A 31 -3.43 4.79 10.01
C GLY A 31 -2.14 5.53 9.65
N ASN A 32 -0.96 4.96 9.92
CA ASN A 32 0.31 5.53 9.50
C ASN A 32 0.51 5.29 8.01
N VAL A 33 0.96 6.32 7.29
CA VAL A 33 1.27 6.21 5.85
C VAL A 33 2.38 5.21 5.63
N LEU A 34 2.16 4.28 4.71
CA LEU A 34 3.12 3.28 4.29
C LEU A 34 3.72 3.70 2.94
N PRO A 35 4.96 4.21 2.89
CA PRO A 35 5.58 4.67 1.65
C PRO A 35 5.68 3.54 0.63
N VAL A 36 5.42 3.84 -0.65
CA VAL A 36 5.54 2.84 -1.71
C VAL A 36 7.02 2.54 -1.95
N ASN A 37 7.33 1.26 -2.24
CA ASN A 37 8.67 0.73 -2.52
C ASN A 37 9.64 0.69 -1.33
N THR A 38 9.45 1.50 -0.28
CA THR A 38 10.37 1.60 0.86
C THR A 38 9.73 1.29 2.21
N GLY A 39 8.40 1.36 2.31
CA GLY A 39 7.67 1.03 3.53
C GLY A 39 7.71 -0.46 3.84
N GLU A 40 8.11 -0.80 5.06
CA GLU A 40 8.01 -2.16 5.61
C GLU A 40 6.91 -2.24 6.65
N LEU A 41 5.97 -3.17 6.46
CA LEU A 41 4.96 -3.52 7.44
C LEU A 41 5.33 -4.85 8.11
N PRO A 42 5.60 -4.88 9.42
CA PRO A 42 5.83 -6.12 10.15
C PRO A 42 4.62 -7.04 10.05
N MET A 43 4.87 -8.31 9.70
CA MET A 43 3.85 -9.36 9.67
C MET A 43 4.26 -10.44 10.67
N PRO A 44 3.95 -10.25 11.96
CA PRO A 44 4.29 -11.24 12.97
C PRO A 44 3.53 -12.53 12.67
N VAL A 45 4.23 -13.64 12.87
CA VAL A 45 3.69 -14.99 12.67
C VAL A 45 3.36 -15.56 14.05
N ASP A 46 2.16 -16.12 14.19
CA ASP A 46 1.80 -16.81 15.43
C ASP A 46 2.52 -18.17 15.51
N LEU A 47 3.47 -18.25 16.45
CA LEU A 47 4.29 -19.45 16.67
C LEU A 47 3.66 -20.44 17.68
N THR A 48 2.50 -20.11 18.25
CA THR A 48 1.86 -20.94 19.29
C THR A 48 1.19 -22.20 18.75
N GLN A 49 0.90 -22.27 17.45
CA GLN A 49 0.21 -23.37 16.79
C GLN A 49 1.14 -24.50 16.29
N GLY A 50 2.42 -24.51 16.71
CA GLY A 50 3.43 -25.47 16.26
C GLY A 50 4.20 -25.03 15.02
N MET A 51 5.11 -25.88 14.53
CA MET A 51 6.00 -25.55 13.37
C MET A 51 5.32 -25.74 12.00
N THR A 52 4.08 -26.24 11.95
CA THR A 52 3.33 -26.49 10.72
C THR A 52 2.15 -25.53 10.63
N ASN A 53 1.97 -24.86 9.49
CA ASN A 53 0.87 -23.92 9.20
C ASN A 53 0.81 -22.67 10.10
N GLN A 54 1.94 -21.96 10.24
CA GLN A 54 1.95 -20.70 10.95
C GLN A 54 1.29 -19.59 10.11
N ALA A 55 0.36 -18.86 10.71
CA ALA A 55 -0.34 -17.75 10.06
C ALA A 55 0.23 -16.40 10.54
N GLY A 56 0.39 -15.47 9.60
CA GLY A 56 0.64 -14.06 9.88
C GLY A 56 -0.43 -13.22 9.21
N SER A 57 -0.88 -12.17 9.88
CA SER A 57 -1.87 -11.24 9.36
C SER A 57 -1.40 -9.80 9.53
N VAL A 58 -1.78 -8.95 8.58
CA VAL A 58 -1.57 -7.50 8.63
C VAL A 58 -2.78 -6.81 8.02
N ASP A 59 -3.22 -5.75 8.67
CA ASP A 59 -4.25 -4.87 8.13
C ASP A 59 -3.60 -3.72 7.36
N ILE A 60 -4.18 -3.41 6.20
CA ILE A 60 -3.85 -2.23 5.41
C ILE A 60 -5.12 -1.43 5.11
N LEU A 61 -4.98 -0.12 5.09
CA LEU A 61 -6.04 0.80 4.69
C LEU A 61 -5.63 1.45 3.37
N SER A 62 -6.53 1.47 2.39
CA SER A 62 -6.29 2.12 1.11
C SER A 62 -7.36 3.14 0.81
N SER A 63 -6.96 4.28 0.25
CA SER A 63 -7.89 5.34 -0.12
C SER A 63 -7.32 6.19 -1.27
N PRO A 64 -8.18 6.68 -2.18
CA PRO A 64 -7.76 7.68 -3.16
C PRO A 64 -7.43 9.01 -2.45
N ILE A 65 -6.41 9.70 -2.95
CA ILE A 65 -6.02 11.05 -2.52
C ILE A 65 -5.93 11.98 -3.72
N ASN A 66 -6.21 13.26 -3.51
CA ASN A 66 -6.01 14.28 -4.52
C ASN A 66 -4.54 14.72 -4.54
N LEU A 67 -3.90 14.63 -5.71
CA LEU A 67 -2.48 14.95 -5.89
C LEU A 67 -2.21 16.39 -6.33
N THR A 68 -3.19 17.06 -6.94
CA THR A 68 -2.96 18.33 -7.65
C THR A 68 -3.81 19.49 -7.12
N GLY A 69 -4.77 19.20 -6.25
CA GLY A 69 -5.82 20.12 -5.82
C GLY A 69 -6.90 20.38 -6.88
N LYS A 70 -6.80 19.79 -8.08
CA LYS A 70 -7.79 19.96 -9.15
C LYS A 70 -8.91 18.94 -9.02
N THR A 71 -10.07 19.25 -9.59
CA THR A 71 -11.15 18.27 -9.76
C THR A 71 -10.67 17.17 -10.71
N PRO A 72 -10.61 15.90 -10.27
CA PRO A 72 -10.20 14.81 -11.14
C PRO A 72 -11.12 14.66 -12.34
N GLN A 73 -10.55 14.28 -13.49
CA GLN A 73 -11.38 13.89 -14.63
C GLN A 73 -12.32 12.74 -14.25
N ALA A 74 -13.60 12.88 -14.62
CA ALA A 74 -14.61 11.87 -14.35
C ALA A 74 -14.31 10.58 -15.13
N GLY A 75 -14.50 9.44 -14.47
CA GLY A 75 -14.27 8.12 -15.05
C GLY A 75 -13.61 7.17 -14.06
N ASN A 76 -13.34 5.96 -14.52
CA ASN A 76 -12.68 4.94 -13.73
C ASN A 76 -11.16 5.18 -13.75
N PHE A 77 -10.52 4.96 -12.62
CA PHE A 77 -9.07 4.92 -12.51
C PHE A 77 -8.64 3.66 -11.76
N THR A 78 -7.45 3.18 -12.08
CA THR A 78 -6.89 1.94 -11.52
C THR A 78 -5.45 2.16 -11.10
N ALA A 79 -5.04 1.47 -10.03
CA ALA A 79 -3.65 1.34 -9.63
C ALA A 79 -3.38 -0.11 -9.22
N SER A 80 -2.13 -0.53 -9.36
CA SER A 80 -1.68 -1.87 -8.99
C SER A 80 -0.41 -1.79 -8.16
N ALA A 81 -0.27 -2.68 -7.19
CA ALA A 81 0.96 -2.86 -6.44
C ALA A 81 1.25 -4.36 -6.25
N ALA A 82 2.53 -4.71 -6.19
CA ALA A 82 2.99 -6.02 -5.81
C ALA A 82 3.24 -6.07 -4.29
N ILE A 83 2.76 -7.13 -3.64
CA ILE A 83 3.06 -7.43 -2.25
C ILE A 83 4.23 -8.40 -2.21
N THR A 84 5.29 -8.04 -1.49
CA THR A 84 6.40 -8.96 -1.19
C THR A 84 6.42 -9.29 0.29
N VAL A 85 6.40 -10.58 0.60
CA VAL A 85 6.56 -11.11 1.96
C VAL A 85 7.93 -11.77 2.03
N LYS A 86 8.75 -11.36 3.00
CA LYS A 86 10.07 -11.93 3.28
C LYS A 86 10.01 -12.62 4.63
N PHE A 87 10.33 -13.90 4.66
CA PHE A 87 10.52 -14.69 5.87
C PHE A 87 12.01 -14.64 6.25
N ARG A 88 12.31 -14.48 7.54
CA ARG A 88 13.67 -14.42 8.08
C ARG A 88 13.76 -15.29 9.31
#